data_AF-A0A377PWW6-F1
#
_entry.id   AF-A0A377PWW6-F1
#
_cell.length_a   1.000
_cell.length_b   1.000
_cell.length_c   1.000
_cell.angle_alpha   90.00
_cell.angle_beta   90.00
_cell.angle_gamma   90.00
#
_symmetry.space_group_name_H-M   'P 1'
#
loop_
_entity.id
_entity.type
_entity.pdbx_description
1 polymer ?
#
loop_
_entity_poly.entity_id
_entity_poly.type
_entity_poly.pdbx_seq_one_letter_code
_entity_poly.pdbx_strand_id
1 'polypeptide(L)' 'MYDLTKNIGLGLFVNGTFALLNGDFGIMPIIISLGSVCVMYMSIKLDERSKKWDK' A
#
# COMPACT_ATOMS: atom_id res chain seq x y z
N MET A 1 2.95 -7.50 -13.62
CA MET A 1 2.76 -6.07 -13.26
C MET A 1 2.17 -5.87 -11.86
N TYR A 2 1.40 -6.81 -11.30
CA TYR A 2 0.88 -6.73 -9.91
C TYR A 2 1.96 -6.66 -8.83
N ASP A 3 3.07 -7.41 -8.99
CA ASP A 3 4.19 -7.34 -8.05
C ASP A 3 4.82 -5.95 -7.96
N LEU A 4 4.89 -5.20 -9.07
CA LEU A 4 5.43 -3.84 -9.06
C LEU A 4 4.53 -2.91 -8.23
N THR A 5 3.22 -2.97 -8.42
CA THR A 5 2.26 -2.16 -7.64
C THR A 5 2.26 -2.57 -6.17
N LYS A 6 2.34 -3.87 -5.87
CA LYS A 6 2.50 -4.36 -4.49
C LYS A 6 3.80 -3.88 -3.86
N ASN A 7 4.92 -3.91 -4.58
CA ASN A 7 6.23 -3.53 -4.06
C ASN A 7 6.35 -2.00 -3.89
N ILE A 8 5.77 -1.21 -4.79
CA ILE A 8 5.62 0.24 -4.65
C ILE A 8 4.72 0.58 -3.46
N GLY A 9 3.59 -0.12 -3.30
CA GLY A 9 2.67 0.04 -2.18
C GLY A 9 3.33 -0.30 -0.84
N LEU A 10 4.12 -1.37 -0.79
CA LEU A 10 4.93 -1.76 0.38
C LEU A 10 5.99 -0.70 0.69
N GLY A 11 6.69 -0.18 -0.32
CA GLY A 11 7.68 0.89 -0.16
C GLY A 11 7.07 2.19 0.39
N LEU A 12 5.89 2.58 -0.09
CA LEU A 12 5.12 3.72 0.43
C LEU A 12 4.61 3.49 1.86
N PHE A 13 4.11 2.29 2.16
CA PHE A 13 3.63 1.94 3.49
C PHE A 13 4.76 1.94 4.52
N VAL A 14 5.90 1.34 4.18
CA VAL A 14 7.08 1.29 5.04
C VAL A 14 7.60 2.70 5.27
N ASN A 15 7.80 3.52 4.23
CA ASN A 15 8.28 4.90 4.41
C ASN A 15 7.31 5.78 5.22
N GLY A 16 6.01 5.70 4.95
CA GLY A 16 5.00 6.46 5.71
C GLY A 16 4.94 6.04 7.18
N THR A 17 5.04 4.73 7.46
CA THR A 17 5.06 4.20 8.83
C THR A 17 6.38 4.52 9.54
N PHE A 18 7.49 4.54 8.81
CA PHE A 18 8.81 4.91 9.35
C PHE A 18 8.86 6.39 9.75
N ALA A 19 8.23 7.28 8.98
CA ALA A 19 8.09 8.69 9.34
C ALA A 19 7.23 8.86 10.61
N LEU A 20 6.10 8.15 10.71
CA LEU A 20 5.26 8.14 11.92
C LEU A 20 6.02 7.63 13.15
N LEU A 21 6.81 6.58 13.01
CA LEU A 21 7.64 6.01 14.10
C LEU A 21 8.76 6.94 14.55
N ASN A 22 9.27 7.80 13.67
CA ASN A 22 10.25 8.83 14.02
C ASN A 22 9.63 10.05 14.71
N GLY A 23 8.33 10.04 14.98
CA GLY A 23 7.63 11.16 15.60
C GLY A 23 7.25 12.29 14.64
N ASP A 24 7.46 12.10 13.33
CA ASP A 24 6.95 13.00 12.30
C ASP A 24 5.47 12.66 12.03
N PHE A 25 4.61 13.26 12.85
CA PHE A 25 3.15 13.17 12.71
C PHE A 25 2.61 14.26 11.77
N GLY A 26 3.34 14.57 10.70
CA GLY A 26 2.84 15.44 9.65
C GLY A 26 1.57 14.86 8.99
N ILE A 27 0.76 15.72 8.39
CA ILE A 27 -0.40 15.31 7.57
C ILE A 27 0.05 14.41 6.39
N MET A 28 1.25 14.65 5.85
CA MET A 28 1.84 13.86 4.77
C MET A 28 2.00 12.37 5.11
N PRO A 29 2.74 11.96 6.17
CA PRO A 29 2.93 10.55 6.48
C PRO A 29 1.63 9.82 6.83
N ILE A 30 0.65 10.51 7.41
CA ILE A 30 -0.69 9.96 7.65
C ILE A 30 -1.41 9.64 6.33
N ILE A 31 -1.40 10.58 5.36
CA ILE A 31 -2.00 10.39 4.04
C ILE A 31 -1.27 9.26 3.28
N ILE A 32 0.06 9.20 3.37
CA ILE A 32 0.86 8.16 2.72
C ILE A 32 0.57 6.78 3.33
N SER A 33 0.49 6.69 4.66
CA SER A 33 0.17 5.44 5.35
C SER A 33 -1.25 4.97 5.01
N LEU A 34 -2.26 5.82 5.11
CA LEU A 34 -3.65 5.50 4.70
C LEU A 34 -3.75 5.16 3.21
N GLY A 35 -3.10 5.94 2.34
CA GLY A 35 -3.09 5.72 0.90
C GLY A 35 -2.47 4.38 0.53
N SER A 36 -1.37 4.00 1.18
CA SER A 36 -0.71 2.73 0.94
C SER A 36 -1.54 1.52 1.38
N VAL A 37 -2.28 1.62 2.51
CA VAL A 37 -3.24 0.59 2.94
C VAL A 37 -4.39 0.47 1.92
N CYS A 38 -4.92 1.59 1.42
CA CYS A 38 -5.93 1.57 0.36
C CYS A 38 -5.42 0.94 -0.93
N VAL A 39 -4.21 1.29 -1.39
CA VAL A 39 -3.59 0.70 -2.60
C VAL A 39 -3.34 -0.79 -2.41
N MET A 40 -2.92 -1.22 -1.21
CA MET A 40 -2.71 -2.62 -0.89
C MET A 40 -4.04 -3.41 -0.87
N TYR A 41 -5.09 -2.86 -0.26
CA TYR A 41 -6.43 -3.45 -0.29
C TYR A 41 -6.98 -3.56 -1.71
N MET A 42 -6.81 -2.52 -2.54
CA MET A 42 -7.21 -2.54 -3.94
C MET A 42 -6.43 -3.58 -4.73
N SER A 43 -5.12 -3.69 -4.47
CA SER A 43 -4.24 -4.68 -5.11
C SER A 43 -4.64 -6.10 -4.75
N ILE A 44 -4.95 -6.39 -3.48
CA ILE A 44 -5.44 -7.70 -3.03
C ILE A 44 -6.79 -8.02 -3.68
N LYS A 45 -7.73 -7.06 -3.67
CA LYS A 45 -9.07 -7.26 -4.24
C LYS A 45 -9.05 -7.48 -5.76
N LEU A 46 -8.09 -6.86 -6.44
CA LEU A 46 -7.87 -7.11 -7.86
C LEU A 46 -7.13 -8.42 -8.12
N ASP A 47 -6.18 -8.81 -7.27
CA ASP A 47 -5.49 -10.12 -7.34
C ASP A 47 -6.48 -11.28 -7.13
N GLU A 48 -7.39 -11.14 -6.15
CA GLU A 48 -8.50 -12.09 -5.94
C GLU A 48 -9.42 -12.16 -7.17
N ARG A 49 -9.70 -11.02 -7.82
CA ARG A 49 -10.46 -11.02 -9.09
C ARG A 49 -9.68 -11.65 -10.24
N SER A 50 -8.37 -11.46 -10.28
CA SER A 50 -7.50 -12.07 -11.29
C SER A 50 -7.44 -13.59 -11.14
N LYS A 51 -7.32 -14.09 -9.91
CA LYS A 51 -7.34 -15.54 -9.62
C LYS A 51 -8.70 -16.19 -9.91
N LYS A 52 -9.78 -15.42 -9.86
CA LYS A 52 -11.13 -15.92 -10.19
C LYS A 52 -11.37 -16.08 -11.70
N TRP A 53 -10.48 -15.53 -12.55
CA TRP A 53 -10.52 -15.69 -14.00
C TRP A 53 -9.63 -16.83 -14.51
N ASP A 54 -8.86 -17.49 -13.63
CA ASP A 54 -7.97 -18.60 -13.96
C ASP A 54 -8.53 -19.99 -13.54
N LYS A 55 -9.83 -20.06 -13.21
CA LYS A 55 -10.53 -21.29 -12.82
C LYS A 55 -11.79 -21.49 -13.64
#